data_AF-A0A0M8XP05-F1
#
_entry.id   AF-A0A0M8XP05-F1
#
_cell.length_a   1.000
_cell.length_b   1.000
_cell.length_c   1.000
_cell.angle_alpha   90.00
_cell.angle_beta   90.00
_cell.angle_gamma   90.00
#
_symmetry.space_group_name_H-M   'P 1'
#
loop_
_entity.id
_entity.type
_entity.pdbx_description
1 polymer ?
#
loop_
_entity_poly.entity_id
_entity_poly.type
_entity_poly.pdbx_seq_one_letter_code
_entity_poly.pdbx_strand_id
1 'polypeptide(L)'
;MDTQAWQRLAEKLTERRATLRPEWSERTTFARDTGLSYRSLSDLETARRDNYKTSWLAKVEKAYQWEPGSIQRILVGETPAEGEASPAHRPQGAGPLSASEQWDGEIVGPAAPLHEGEVLRWRDLPDRRVWELEMEGLTYEAQMRPGQKPEEVIDVLRRMFARRVAAANSMMMERAHDQG
;
A
#
# COMPACT_ATOMS: atom_id res chain seq x y z
N MET A 1 -1.09 19.69 9.01
CA MET A 1 -1.40 19.40 7.60
C MET A 1 -2.62 20.22 7.21
N ASP A 2 -2.62 20.81 6.02
CA ASP A 2 -3.67 21.72 5.56
C ASP A 2 -4.98 20.99 5.25
N THR A 3 -6.02 21.24 6.05
CA THR A 3 -7.39 20.74 5.82
C THR A 3 -7.91 21.12 4.42
N GLN A 4 -7.49 22.27 3.89
CA GLN A 4 -7.84 22.73 2.54
C GLN A 4 -7.25 21.85 1.42
N ALA A 5 -6.12 21.17 1.63
CA ALA A 5 -5.55 20.27 0.65
C ALA A 5 -6.44 19.02 0.48
N TRP A 6 -6.91 18.47 1.60
CA TRP A 6 -7.81 17.31 1.62
C TRP A 6 -9.19 17.64 1.06
N GLN A 7 -9.69 18.85 1.30
CA GLN A 7 -10.95 19.32 0.70
C GLN A 7 -10.86 19.40 -0.82
N ARG A 8 -9.77 19.98 -1.37
CA ARG A 8 -9.54 20.00 -2.82
C ARG A 8 -9.47 18.60 -3.43
N LEU A 9 -8.83 17.67 -2.73
CA LEU A 9 -8.80 16.25 -3.14
C LEU A 9 -10.21 15.66 -3.17
N ALA A 10 -11.01 15.87 -2.12
CA ALA A 10 -12.37 15.38 -2.02
C ALA A 10 -13.27 15.88 -3.18
N GLU A 11 -13.15 17.16 -3.53
CA GLU A 11 -13.86 17.75 -4.67
C GLU A 11 -13.43 17.08 -5.99
N LYS A 12 -12.13 16.98 -6.24
CA LYS A 12 -11.57 16.37 -7.46
C LYS A 12 -11.96 14.90 -7.63
N LEU A 13 -11.99 14.14 -6.53
CA LEU A 13 -12.48 12.75 -6.55
C LEU A 13 -13.96 12.71 -6.92
N THR A 14 -14.79 13.54 -6.31
CA THR A 14 -16.22 13.58 -6.58
C THR A 14 -16.51 13.94 -8.05
N GLU A 15 -15.80 14.94 -8.58
CA GLU A 15 -15.89 15.34 -10.00
C GLU A 15 -15.44 14.18 -10.91
N ARG A 16 -14.26 13.61 -10.66
CA ARG A 16 -13.70 12.53 -11.50
C ARG A 16 -14.61 11.32 -11.53
N ARG A 17 -15.18 10.92 -10.40
CA ARG A 17 -16.08 9.78 -10.30
C ARG A 17 -17.31 9.92 -11.19
N ALA A 18 -17.90 11.12 -11.25
CA ALA A 18 -19.01 11.41 -12.15
C ALA A 18 -18.61 11.39 -13.63
N THR A 19 -17.37 11.80 -13.95
CA THR A 19 -16.86 11.82 -15.34
C THR A 19 -16.48 10.43 -15.88
N LEU A 20 -16.04 9.51 -15.02
CA LEU A 20 -15.60 8.18 -15.45
C LEU A 20 -16.78 7.35 -15.96
N ARG A 21 -17.84 7.25 -15.15
CA ARG A 21 -19.06 6.54 -15.49
C ARG A 21 -20.27 7.16 -14.77
N PRO A 22 -21.41 7.35 -15.45
CA PRO A 22 -22.61 7.88 -14.82
C PRO A 22 -23.11 6.98 -13.68
N GLU A 23 -22.97 5.65 -13.79
CA GLU A 23 -23.33 4.67 -12.75
C GLU A 23 -22.44 4.74 -11.50
N TRP A 24 -21.22 5.30 -11.63
CA TRP A 24 -20.31 5.51 -10.52
C TRP A 24 -20.60 6.80 -9.75
N SER A 25 -21.56 7.62 -10.20
CA SER A 25 -22.08 8.77 -9.45
C SER A 25 -22.58 8.36 -8.06
N GLU A 26 -23.00 7.11 -7.88
CA GLU A 26 -23.26 6.53 -6.58
C GLU A 26 -22.00 5.90 -5.96
N ARG A 27 -21.65 6.39 -4.77
CA ARG A 27 -20.42 6.04 -4.03
C ARG A 27 -20.39 4.56 -3.64
N THR A 28 -21.55 3.97 -3.36
CA THR A 28 -21.74 2.55 -3.06
C THR A 28 -21.40 1.67 -4.25
N THR A 29 -21.89 2.04 -5.44
CA THR A 29 -21.63 1.32 -6.70
C THR A 29 -20.14 1.36 -7.03
N PHE A 30 -19.52 2.53 -6.92
CA PHE A 30 -18.08 2.69 -7.14
C PHE A 30 -17.22 1.89 -6.16
N ALA A 31 -17.54 1.93 -4.85
CA ALA A 31 -16.82 1.16 -3.84
C ALA A 31 -16.90 -0.36 -4.10
N ARG A 32 -18.08 -0.85 -4.49
CA ARG A 32 -18.30 -2.26 -4.83
C ARG A 32 -17.47 -2.68 -6.05
N ASP A 33 -17.47 -1.87 -7.10
CA ASP A 33 -16.82 -2.19 -8.38
C ASP A 33 -15.28 -2.14 -8.28
N THR A 34 -14.77 -1.22 -7.48
CA THR A 34 -13.33 -0.99 -7.30
C THR A 34 -12.73 -1.78 -6.13
N GLY A 35 -13.56 -2.42 -5.31
CA GLY A 35 -13.14 -3.13 -4.10
C GLY A 35 -12.64 -2.21 -2.98
N LEU A 36 -12.90 -0.91 -3.06
CA LEU A 36 -12.58 0.05 -2.00
C LEU A 36 -13.56 -0.05 -0.84
N SER A 37 -13.08 0.17 0.39
CA SER A 37 -13.97 0.28 1.54
C SER A 37 -14.84 1.53 1.41
N TYR A 38 -16.16 1.34 1.37
CA TYR A 38 -17.13 2.44 1.31
C TYR A 38 -16.91 3.48 2.41
N ARG A 39 -16.61 3.04 3.63
CA ARG A 39 -16.40 3.94 4.77
C ARG A 39 -15.17 4.81 4.57
N SER A 40 -14.03 4.20 4.24
CA SER A 40 -12.78 4.93 3.99
C SER A 40 -12.89 5.86 2.79
N LEU A 41 -13.59 5.44 1.74
CA LEU A 41 -13.88 6.25 0.56
C LEU A 41 -14.75 7.46 0.92
N SER A 42 -15.82 7.26 1.71
CA SER A 42 -16.69 8.34 2.15
C SER A 42 -15.96 9.34 3.05
N ASP A 43 -15.09 8.87 3.96
CA ASP A 43 -14.26 9.76 4.77
C ASP A 43 -13.27 10.56 3.89
N LEU A 44 -12.78 9.96 2.80
CA LEU A 44 -11.83 10.61 1.88
C LEU A 44 -12.53 11.67 1.02
N GLU A 45 -13.66 11.31 0.40
CA GLU A 45 -14.49 12.23 -0.42
C GLU A 45 -15.21 13.30 0.41
N THR A 46 -15.11 13.27 1.74
CA THR A 46 -15.59 14.34 2.62
C THR A 46 -14.46 15.07 3.33
N ALA A 47 -13.21 14.73 3.03
CA ALA A 47 -12.02 15.23 3.71
C ALA A 47 -12.10 15.11 5.25
N ARG A 48 -12.87 14.14 5.76
CA ARG A 48 -13.13 13.97 7.19
C ARG A 48 -11.91 13.41 7.93
N ARG A 49 -11.06 12.68 7.21
CA ARG A 49 -9.85 12.05 7.73
C ARG A 49 -8.71 12.35 6.77
N ASP A 50 -7.51 12.56 7.31
CA ASP A 50 -6.30 12.96 6.57
C ASP A 50 -5.13 11.98 6.74
N ASN A 51 -5.32 10.90 7.51
CA ASN A 51 -4.24 9.96 7.87
C ASN A 51 -4.38 8.60 7.18
N TYR A 52 -4.41 8.61 5.85
CA TYR A 52 -4.48 7.39 5.05
C TYR A 52 -3.10 6.77 4.79
N LYS A 53 -3.06 5.44 4.72
CA LYS A 53 -1.85 4.71 4.31
C LYS A 53 -1.57 4.92 2.83
N THR A 54 -0.31 5.08 2.46
CA THR A 54 0.14 5.21 1.06
C THR A 54 -0.35 4.07 0.18
N SER A 55 -0.30 2.83 0.66
CA SER A 55 -0.80 1.65 -0.07
C SER A 55 -2.31 1.69 -0.33
N TRP A 56 -3.09 2.37 0.51
CA TRP A 56 -4.51 2.57 0.28
C TRP A 56 -4.75 3.73 -0.69
N LEU A 57 -3.97 4.81 -0.60
CA LEU A 57 -4.02 5.91 -1.57
C LEU A 57 -3.67 5.43 -2.99
N ALA A 58 -2.69 4.55 -3.16
CA ALA A 58 -2.36 3.94 -4.45
C ALA A 58 -3.53 3.11 -5.04
N LYS A 59 -4.30 2.41 -4.19
CA LYS A 59 -5.53 1.72 -4.62
C LYS A 59 -6.61 2.71 -5.06
N VAL A 60 -6.72 3.85 -4.37
CA VAL A 60 -7.61 4.93 -4.78
C VAL A 60 -7.17 5.51 -6.13
N GLU A 61 -5.89 5.83 -6.32
CA GLU A 61 -5.38 6.31 -7.61
C GLU A 61 -5.72 5.36 -8.76
N LYS A 62 -5.49 4.06 -8.56
CA LYS A 62 -5.86 3.03 -9.54
C LYS A 62 -7.38 2.99 -9.80
N ALA A 63 -8.20 3.06 -8.76
CA ALA A 63 -9.66 3.04 -8.87
C ALA A 63 -10.21 4.27 -9.62
N TYR A 64 -9.59 5.43 -9.43
CA TYR A 64 -9.93 6.68 -10.11
C TYR A 64 -9.23 6.86 -11.46
N GLN A 65 -8.47 5.85 -11.90
CA GLN A 65 -7.68 5.87 -13.14
C GLN A 65 -6.76 7.10 -13.21
N TRP A 66 -6.11 7.41 -12.09
CA TRP A 66 -5.09 8.43 -11.96
C TRP A 66 -3.70 7.81 -11.99
N GLU A 67 -2.72 8.62 -12.41
CA GLU A 67 -1.34 8.20 -12.33
C GLU A 67 -0.90 8.03 -10.87
N PRO A 68 -0.04 7.06 -10.57
CA PRO A 68 0.55 6.91 -9.24
C PRO A 68 1.18 8.22 -8.76
N GLY A 69 0.83 8.64 -7.54
CA GLY A 69 1.29 9.92 -6.96
C GLY A 69 0.43 11.14 -7.31
N SER A 70 -0.65 10.99 -8.09
CA SER A 70 -1.59 12.08 -8.36
C SER A 70 -2.24 12.64 -7.10
N ILE A 71 -2.56 11.80 -6.11
CA ILE A 71 -3.13 12.27 -4.84
C ILE A 71 -2.12 13.12 -4.08
N GLN A 72 -0.85 12.71 -4.05
CA GLN A 72 0.22 13.49 -3.43
C GLN A 72 0.38 14.85 -4.12
N ARG A 73 0.36 14.89 -5.46
CA ARG A 73 0.38 16.12 -6.25
C ARG A 73 -0.77 17.07 -5.90
N ILE A 74 -2.00 16.56 -5.82
CA ILE A 74 -3.17 17.36 -5.41
C ILE A 74 -2.99 17.91 -3.99
N LEU A 75 -2.47 17.09 -3.07
CA LEU A 75 -2.27 17.48 -1.68
C LEU A 75 -1.19 18.56 -1.52
N VAL A 76 -0.14 18.57 -2.35
CA VAL A 76 0.86 19.66 -2.39
C VAL A 76 0.37 20.88 -3.19
N GLY A 77 -0.81 20.79 -3.81
CA GLY A 77 -1.46 21.87 -4.55
C GLY A 77 -1.13 21.94 -6.03
N GLU A 78 -0.50 20.90 -6.59
CA GLU A 78 -0.33 20.73 -8.02
C GLU A 78 -1.63 20.22 -8.67
N THR A 79 -1.94 20.71 -9.88
CA THR A 79 -3.13 20.24 -10.61
C THR A 79 -2.85 18.82 -11.13
N PRO A 80 -3.76 17.85 -10.91
CA PRO A 80 -3.54 16.49 -11.36
C PRO A 80 -3.46 16.48 -12.89
N ALA A 81 -2.44 15.80 -13.43
CA ALA A 81 -2.36 15.54 -14.85
C ALA A 81 -3.53 14.60 -15.20
N GLU A 82 -4.60 15.15 -15.76
CA GLU A 82 -5.63 14.35 -16.41
C GLU A 82 -4.95 13.55 -17.50
N GLY A 83 -4.90 12.23 -17.34
CA GLY A 83 -4.23 11.34 -18.27
C GLY A 83 -4.84 11.42 -19.66
N GLU A 84 -4.30 12.29 -20.51
CA GLU A 84 -4.15 11.96 -21.92
C GLU A 84 -3.16 10.81 -21.98
N ALA A 85 -3.63 9.65 -22.42
CA ALA A 85 -2.80 8.51 -22.75
C ALA A 85 -1.84 8.88 -23.89
N SER A 86 -0.68 9.46 -23.55
CA SER A 86 0.41 9.70 -24.49
C SER A 86 1.59 8.78 -24.16
N PRO A 87 1.93 7.83 -25.03
CA PRO A 87 3.01 6.87 -24.78
C PRO A 87 4.36 7.46 -25.18
N ALA A 88 4.88 8.46 -24.47
CA ALA A 88 6.27 8.90 -24.64
C ALA A 88 6.72 9.95 -23.59
N HIS A 89 7.00 9.54 -22.35
CA HIS A 89 8.08 10.21 -21.62
C HIS A 89 8.65 9.33 -20.51
N ARG A 90 9.86 8.81 -20.76
CA ARG A 90 10.78 8.37 -19.71
C ARG A 90 11.71 9.54 -19.42
N PRO A 91 11.62 10.22 -18.28
CA PRO A 91 12.74 10.99 -17.78
C PRO A 91 13.57 10.10 -16.85
N GLN A 92 14.78 9.76 -17.31
CA GLN A 92 15.91 9.44 -16.44
C GLN A 92 16.43 10.75 -15.85
N GLY A 93 16.64 10.80 -14.52
CA GLY A 93 17.41 11.87 -13.86
C GLY A 93 16.82 12.38 -12.55
N ALA A 94 17.44 11.95 -11.43
CA ALA A 94 17.44 12.47 -10.05
C ALA A 94 16.90 13.91 -9.81
N GLY A 95 16.19 14.27 -8.74
CA GLY A 95 15.84 13.65 -7.44
C GLY A 95 15.23 14.77 -6.54
N PRO A 96 15.31 14.71 -5.20
CA PRO A 96 14.70 13.78 -4.23
C PRO A 96 13.50 14.43 -3.50
N LEU A 97 12.46 13.67 -3.13
CA LEU A 97 11.61 13.87 -1.92
C LEU A 97 10.54 12.73 -1.87
N SER A 98 11.01 11.49 -1.71
CA SER A 98 10.26 10.39 -1.07
C SER A 98 11.21 9.69 -0.10
N ALA A 99 11.52 10.38 0.99
CA ALA A 99 12.42 9.89 2.04
C ALA A 99 11.66 9.14 3.15
N SER A 100 10.64 8.34 2.82
CA SER A 100 9.99 7.46 3.80
C SER A 100 10.06 5.96 3.50
N GLU A 101 10.33 5.52 2.26
CA GLU A 101 10.41 4.10 1.90
C GLU A 101 11.52 3.82 0.87
N GLN A 102 12.70 4.40 1.07
CA GLN A 102 13.89 3.94 0.35
C GLN A 102 14.43 2.70 1.09
N TRP A 103 14.14 1.52 0.54
CA TRP A 103 14.79 0.27 0.94
C TRP A 103 16.18 0.24 0.29
N ASP A 104 17.21 -0.10 1.08
CA ASP A 104 18.59 -0.28 0.60
C ASP A 104 18.71 -1.45 -0.39
N GLY A 105 17.78 -2.41 -0.33
CA GLY A 105 17.64 -3.39 -1.38
C GLY A 105 16.33 -4.18 -1.32
N GLU A 106 16.05 -4.83 -2.45
CA GLU A 106 14.86 -5.63 -2.69
C GLU A 106 15.26 -6.89 -3.48
N ILE A 107 14.73 -8.04 -3.09
CA ILE A 107 14.77 -9.28 -3.86
C ILE A 107 13.33 -9.71 -4.07
N VAL A 108 12.97 -9.94 -5.34
CA VAL A 108 11.66 -10.43 -5.75
C VAL A 108 11.78 -11.90 -6.13
N GLY A 109 10.90 -12.74 -5.59
CA GLY A 109 10.77 -14.13 -5.98
C GLY A 109 10.42 -14.29 -7.46
N PRO A 110 10.85 -15.38 -8.13
CA PRO A 110 11.39 -16.63 -7.56
C PRO A 110 12.93 -16.68 -7.56
N ALA A 111 13.62 -15.69 -7.01
CA ALA A 111 15.05 -15.77 -6.72
C ALA A 111 15.28 -16.53 -5.40
N ALA A 112 15.96 -17.68 -5.44
CA ALA A 112 16.27 -18.45 -4.23
C ALA A 112 16.96 -17.56 -3.17
N PRO A 113 16.49 -17.56 -1.90
CA PRO A 113 15.55 -18.51 -1.28
C PRO A 113 14.06 -18.08 -1.27
N LEU A 114 13.67 -17.07 -2.03
CA LEU A 114 12.28 -16.63 -2.16
C LEU A 114 11.48 -17.48 -3.17
N HIS A 115 10.22 -17.74 -2.83
CA HIS A 115 9.22 -18.35 -3.68
C HIS A 115 8.53 -17.32 -4.58
N GLU A 116 7.86 -17.79 -5.62
CA GLU A 116 7.08 -16.93 -6.51
C GLU A 116 6.04 -16.10 -5.72
N GLY A 117 6.01 -14.78 -5.96
CA GLY A 117 5.11 -13.86 -5.26
C GLY A 117 5.59 -13.42 -3.88
N GLU A 118 6.78 -13.84 -3.42
CA GLU A 118 7.40 -13.30 -2.23
C GLU A 118 8.34 -12.13 -2.56
N VAL A 119 8.36 -11.12 -1.68
CA VAL A 119 9.25 -9.96 -1.82
C VAL A 119 9.97 -9.72 -0.51
N LEU A 120 11.31 -9.78 -0.53
CA LEU A 120 12.14 -9.38 0.61
C LEU A 120 12.74 -8.01 0.35
N ARG A 121 12.53 -7.08 1.28
CA ARG A 121 13.12 -5.76 1.29
C ARG A 121 13.97 -5.58 2.53
N TRP A 122 15.04 -4.78 2.43
CA TRP A 122 15.81 -4.40 3.60
C TRP A 122 16.25 -2.95 3.55
N ARG A 123 16.43 -2.39 4.74
CA ARG A 123 16.97 -1.05 4.96
C ARG A 123 18.07 -1.12 5.99
N ASP A 124 19.24 -0.63 5.65
CA ASP A 124 20.34 -0.49 6.59
C ASP A 124 20.14 0.77 7.43
N LEU A 125 20.10 0.58 8.74
CA LEU A 125 20.23 1.63 9.73
C LEU A 125 21.62 1.49 10.37
N PRO A 126 22.20 2.58 10.91
CA PRO A 126 23.57 2.56 11.45
C PRO A 126 23.81 1.53 12.56
N ASP A 127 22.76 1.11 13.27
CA ASP A 127 22.83 0.13 14.37
C ASP A 127 22.17 -1.22 14.05
N ARG A 128 21.34 -1.29 13.00
CA ARG A 128 20.47 -2.43 12.72
C ARG A 128 20.04 -2.47 11.26
N ARG A 129 19.68 -3.64 10.77
CA ARG A 129 19.04 -3.78 9.46
C ARG A 129 17.57 -4.16 9.66
N VAL A 130 16.68 -3.39 9.06
CA VAL A 130 15.24 -3.71 9.04
C VAL A 130 15.00 -4.56 7.81
N TRP A 131 14.37 -5.71 8.00
CA TRP A 131 13.97 -6.61 6.93
C TRP A 131 12.46 -6.69 6.89
N GLU A 132 11.91 -6.64 5.69
CA GLU A 132 10.49 -6.76 5.41
C GLU A 132 10.29 -7.90 4.42
N LEU A 133 9.47 -8.88 4.78
CA LEU A 133 9.09 -9.98 3.91
C LEU A 133 7.59 -9.91 3.65
N GLU A 134 7.23 -9.76 2.39
CA GLU A 134 5.86 -9.85 1.90
C GLU A 134 5.61 -11.27 1.36
N MET A 135 4.59 -11.95 1.91
CA MET A 135 4.15 -13.29 1.51
C MET A 135 2.62 -13.31 1.45
N GLU A 136 2.04 -13.74 0.33
CA GLU A 136 0.58 -13.91 0.17
C GLU A 136 -0.23 -12.65 0.55
N GLY A 137 0.31 -11.46 0.28
CA GLY A 137 -0.32 -10.17 0.62
C GLY A 137 -0.24 -9.78 2.10
N LEU A 138 0.55 -10.51 2.91
CA LEU A 138 0.87 -10.20 4.28
C LEU A 138 2.33 -9.75 4.40
N THR A 139 2.54 -8.64 5.11
CA THR A 139 3.86 -8.04 5.30
C THR A 139 4.36 -8.30 6.71
N TYR A 140 5.59 -8.79 6.82
CA TYR A 140 6.26 -9.06 8.09
C TYR A 140 7.57 -8.29 8.19
N GLU A 141 7.63 -7.37 9.15
CA GLU A 141 8.84 -6.63 9.48
C GLU A 141 9.58 -7.30 10.64
N ALA A 142 10.89 -7.49 10.52
CA ALA A 142 11.77 -7.83 11.61
C ALA A 142 13.03 -6.95 11.61
N GLN A 143 13.46 -6.56 12.80
CA GLN A 143 14.69 -5.83 13.01
C GLN A 143 15.78 -6.82 13.40
N MET A 144 16.86 -6.87 12.63
CA MET A 144 17.97 -7.79 12.86
C MET A 144 19.31 -7.07 12.89
N ARG A 145 20.34 -7.77 13.36
CA ARG A 145 21.70 -7.22 13.38
C ARG A 145 22.19 -6.97 11.95
N PRO A 146 22.97 -5.90 11.73
CA PRO A 146 23.56 -5.64 10.42
C PRO A 146 24.53 -6.78 10.06
N GLY A 147 24.55 -7.21 8.80
CA GLY A 147 25.42 -8.29 8.30
C GLY A 147 24.82 -9.70 8.27
N GLN A 148 23.55 -9.89 8.69
CA GLN A 148 22.86 -11.16 8.46
C GLN A 148 22.57 -11.40 6.98
N LYS A 149 22.63 -12.66 6.57
CA LYS A 149 22.32 -13.07 5.20
C LYS A 149 20.81 -13.08 4.96
N PRO A 150 20.34 -12.75 3.74
CA PRO A 150 18.92 -12.82 3.39
C PRO A 150 18.27 -14.19 3.67
N GLU A 151 19.00 -15.29 3.47
CA GLU A 151 18.52 -16.65 3.71
C GLU A 151 18.15 -16.92 5.18
N GLU A 152 18.95 -16.45 6.13
CA GLU A 152 18.70 -16.62 7.56
C GLU A 152 17.51 -15.79 8.02
N VAL A 153 17.40 -14.58 7.48
CA VAL A 153 16.31 -13.65 7.76
C VAL A 153 14.98 -14.20 7.25
N ILE A 154 14.95 -14.70 6.01
CA ILE A 154 13.76 -15.30 5.41
C ILE A 154 13.30 -16.50 6.24
N ASP A 155 14.21 -17.38 6.68
CA ASP A 155 13.87 -18.52 7.53
C ASP A 155 13.25 -18.08 8.87
N VAL A 156 13.81 -17.06 9.52
CA VAL A 156 13.27 -16.51 10.76
C VAL A 156 11.89 -15.88 10.56
N LEU A 157 11.70 -15.07 9.51
CA LEU A 157 10.42 -14.44 9.19
C LEU A 157 9.34 -15.47 8.87
N ARG A 158 9.67 -16.51 8.12
CA ARG A 158 8.75 -17.64 7.85
C ARG A 158 8.42 -18.44 9.10
N ARG A 159 9.37 -18.67 10.01
CA ARG A 159 9.08 -19.32 11.31
C ARG A 159 8.14 -18.47 12.16
N MET A 160 8.31 -17.16 12.17
CA MET A 160 7.41 -16.25 12.88
C MET A 160 6.00 -16.28 12.27
N PHE A 161 5.91 -16.27 10.94
CA PHE A 161 4.65 -16.43 10.22
C PHE A 161 3.95 -17.74 10.58
N ALA A 162 4.65 -18.87 10.45
CA ALA A 162 4.10 -20.19 10.74
C ALA A 162 3.60 -20.31 12.18
N ARG A 163 4.34 -19.76 13.17
CA ARG A 163 3.91 -19.73 14.57
C ARG A 163 2.63 -18.91 14.78
N ARG A 164 2.50 -17.78 14.10
CA ARG A 164 1.34 -16.90 14.24
C ARG A 164 0.10 -17.51 13.59
N VAL A 165 0.25 -18.14 12.42
CA VAL A 165 -0.82 -18.89 11.76
C VAL A 165 -1.24 -20.09 12.61
N ALA A 166 -0.30 -20.86 13.15
CA ALA A 166 -0.60 -21.98 14.04
C ALA A 166 -1.36 -21.53 15.30
N ALA A 167 -0.92 -20.44 15.95
CA ALA A 167 -1.61 -19.89 17.13
C ALA A 167 -3.03 -19.40 16.80
N ALA A 168 -3.22 -18.73 15.65
CA ALA A 168 -4.53 -18.30 15.20
C ALA A 168 -5.47 -19.49 14.92
N ASN A 169 -4.96 -20.54 14.27
CA ASN A 169 -5.71 -21.76 14.00
C ASN A 169 -6.05 -22.53 15.29
N SER A 170 -5.11 -22.65 16.24
CA SER A 170 -5.37 -23.27 17.55
C SER A 170 -6.44 -22.52 18.34
N MET A 171 -6.40 -21.19 18.39
CA MET A 171 -7.43 -20.37 19.06
C MET A 171 -8.82 -20.51 18.41
N MET A 172 -8.87 -20.74 17.10
CA MET A 172 -10.13 -20.95 16.37
C MET A 172 -10.71 -22.36 16.63
N MET A 173 -9.85 -23.37 16.76
CA MET A 173 -10.24 -24.75 17.08
C MET A 173 -10.67 -24.91 18.55
N GLU A 174 -10.04 -24.19 19.48
CA GLU A 174 -10.40 -24.22 20.91
C GLU A 174 -11.79 -23.58 21.15
N ARG A 175 -12.12 -22.52 20.41
CA ARG A 175 -13.46 -21.90 20.41
C ARG A 175 -14.55 -22.77 19.81
N ALA A 176 -14.21 -23.69 18.92
CA ALA A 176 -15.16 -24.64 18.35
C ALA A 176 -15.47 -25.81 19.30
N HIS A 177 -14.58 -26.10 20.26
CA HIS A 177 -14.76 -27.20 21.22
C HIS A 177 -15.56 -26.77 22.48
N ASP A 178 -15.54 -25.48 22.83
CA ASP A 178 -16.26 -24.93 24.01
C ASP A 178 -17.76 -24.68 23.77
N GLN A 179 -18.27 -24.98 22.56
CA GLN A 179 -19.70 -24.89 22.23
C GLN A 179 -20.37 -26.26 21.98
N GLY A 180 -19.74 -27.35 22.44
CA GLY A 180 -20.25 -28.72 22.34
C GLY A 180 -20.86 -29.23 23.64
#